data_AF-A0A521SCW1-F1
#
_entry.id   AF-A0A521SCW1-F1
#
_cell.length_a   1.000
_cell.length_b   1.000
_cell.length_c   1.000
_cell.angle_alpha   90.00
_cell.angle_beta   90.00
_cell.angle_gamma   90.00
#
_symmetry.space_group_name_H-M   'P 1'
#
loop_
_entity.id
_entity.type
_entity.pdbx_description
1 polymer ?
#
loop_
_entity_poly.entity_id
_entity_poly.type
_entity_poly.pdbx_seq_one_letter_code
_entity_poly.pdbx_strand_id
1 'polypeptide(L)'
;MTTLKIKLSPHSHANKIWGWEGDRLKVSVTAAPEDGRANEALIGLLAEKLHLPASTIKIQYGEGDRLKTLQIWNLEPEHLEERFARYVPQAAREKPEKPQKTDEKRPA
;
A
#
# COMPACT_ATOMS: atom_id res chain seq x y z
N MET A 1 0.18 13.77 -2.66
CA MET A 1 -0.71 12.66 -2.28
C MET A 1 -0.39 11.48 -3.17
N THR A 2 -0.45 10.26 -2.65
CA THR A 2 -0.09 9.05 -3.40
C THR A 2 -1.22 8.04 -3.38
N THR A 3 -1.39 7.34 -4.49
CA THR A 3 -2.36 6.25 -4.62
C THR A 3 -1.62 4.92 -4.55
N LEU A 4 -2.08 4.05 -3.65
CA LEU A 4 -1.49 2.75 -3.37
C LEU A 4 -2.53 1.65 -3.62
N LYS A 5 -2.27 0.77 -4.57
CA LYS A 5 -3.10 -0.42 -4.78
C LYS A 5 -2.62 -1.52 -3.85
N ILE A 6 -3.54 -2.18 -3.16
CA ILE A 6 -3.27 -3.24 -2.20
C ILE A 6 -4.08 -4.47 -2.55
N LYS A 7 -3.42 -5.62 -2.49
CA LYS A 7 -4.04 -6.93 -2.57
C LYS A 7 -4.09 -7.50 -1.16
N LEU A 8 -5.25 -7.38 -0.52
CA LEU A 8 -5.50 -7.82 0.84
C LEU A 8 -5.89 -9.30 0.87
N SER A 9 -5.14 -10.07 1.65
CA SER A 9 -5.42 -11.48 1.92
C SER A 9 -5.89 -11.65 3.37
N PRO A 10 -7.21 -11.67 3.61
CA PRO A 10 -7.75 -11.91 4.95
C PRO A 10 -7.54 -13.37 5.40
N HIS A 11 -7.81 -13.68 6.67
CA HIS A 11 -7.59 -15.01 7.27
C HIS A 11 -6.13 -15.51 7.18
N SER A 12 -5.16 -14.60 7.19
CA SER A 12 -3.76 -14.99 7.24
C SER A 12 -3.35 -15.38 8.66
N HIS A 13 -2.35 -16.24 8.80
CA HIS A 13 -1.79 -16.63 10.10
C HIS A 13 -1.09 -15.46 10.83
N ALA A 14 -0.70 -14.41 10.11
CA ALA A 14 -0.05 -13.22 10.67
C ALA A 14 -0.29 -11.99 9.79
N ASN A 15 -0.21 -10.82 10.42
CA ASN A 15 -0.23 -9.52 9.75
C ASN A 15 1.15 -9.25 9.11
N LYS A 16 1.23 -9.31 7.78
CA LYS A 16 2.51 -9.22 7.05
C LYS A 16 2.38 -8.50 5.72
N ILE A 17 3.36 -7.66 5.42
CA ILE A 17 3.55 -7.07 4.09
C ILE A 17 4.50 -7.98 3.33
N TRP A 18 4.04 -8.57 2.24
CA TRP A 18 4.85 -9.48 1.44
C TRP A 18 5.77 -8.74 0.48
N GLY A 19 5.33 -7.59 -0.03
CA GLY A 19 6.06 -6.80 -1.03
C GLY A 19 5.16 -6.37 -2.18
N TRP A 20 5.77 -5.77 -3.19
CA TRP A 20 5.10 -5.34 -4.41
C TRP A 20 4.94 -6.52 -5.36
N GLU A 21 3.74 -6.69 -5.89
CA GLU A 21 3.37 -7.63 -6.95
C GLU A 21 2.93 -6.77 -8.14
N GLY A 22 3.89 -6.35 -8.97
CA GLY A 22 3.66 -5.37 -10.05
C GLY A 22 3.28 -4.00 -9.50
N ASP A 23 2.07 -3.52 -9.79
CA ASP A 23 1.55 -2.23 -9.35
C ASP A 23 0.79 -2.28 -8.01
N ARG A 24 0.79 -3.43 -7.32
CA ARG A 24 0.00 -3.67 -6.10
C ARG A 24 0.86 -4.16 -4.95
N LEU A 25 0.63 -3.64 -3.75
CA LEU A 25 1.25 -4.14 -2.53
C LEU A 25 0.46 -5.34 -1.98
N LYS A 26 1.11 -6.49 -1.86
CA LYS A 26 0.51 -7.69 -1.26
C LYS A 26 0.59 -7.61 0.26
N VAL A 27 -0.56 -7.59 0.91
CA VAL A 27 -0.69 -7.50 2.36
C VAL A 27 -1.60 -8.61 2.87
N SER A 28 -1.14 -9.28 3.91
CA SER A 28 -1.86 -10.33 4.62
C SER A 28 -2.30 -9.81 5.98
N VAL A 29 -3.56 -10.03 6.34
CA VAL A 29 -4.08 -9.70 7.67
C VAL A 29 -4.78 -10.90 8.28
N THR A 30 -4.68 -11.02 9.61
CA THR A 30 -5.39 -12.04 10.39
C THR A 30 -6.87 -11.73 10.49
N ALA A 31 -7.24 -10.45 10.40
CA ALA A 31 -8.61 -10.00 10.47
C ALA A 31 -9.48 -10.60 9.36
N ALA A 32 -10.71 -10.98 9.75
CA ALA A 32 -11.74 -11.40 8.82
C ALA A 32 -12.18 -10.21 7.93
N PRO A 33 -12.66 -10.45 6.69
CA PRO A 33 -13.20 -9.41 5.83
C PRO A 33 -14.57 -8.89 6.30
N GLU A 34 -15.16 -9.55 7.30
CA GLU A 34 -16.47 -9.24 7.90
C GLU A 34 -16.45 -7.90 8.65
N ASP A 35 -17.53 -7.14 8.52
CA ASP A 35 -17.75 -5.83 9.18
C ASP A 35 -16.64 -4.79 8.94
N GLY A 36 -15.85 -4.91 7.87
CA GLY A 36 -14.76 -3.97 7.61
C GLY A 36 -13.54 -4.12 8.52
N ARG A 37 -13.47 -5.16 9.37
CA ARG A 37 -12.32 -5.40 10.26
C ARG A 37 -11.00 -5.57 9.51
N ALA A 38 -11.04 -6.17 8.31
CA ALA A 38 -9.88 -6.24 7.44
C ALA A 38 -9.40 -4.85 6.94
N ASN A 39 -10.30 -3.87 6.79
CA ASN A 39 -9.95 -2.49 6.42
C ASN A 39 -9.23 -1.80 7.57
N GLU A 40 -9.78 -1.88 8.77
CA GLU A 40 -9.19 -1.30 9.96
C GLU A 40 -7.81 -1.90 10.25
N ALA A 41 -7.70 -3.23 10.19
CA ALA A 41 -6.43 -3.93 10.37
C ALA A 41 -5.39 -3.51 9.32
N LEU A 42 -5.80 -3.32 8.06
CA LEU A 42 -4.93 -2.82 7.00
C LEU A 42 -4.47 -1.39 7.28
N ILE A 43 -5.40 -0.48 7.57
CA ILE A 43 -5.09 0.94 7.83
C ILE A 43 -4.19 1.06 9.05
N GLY A 44 -4.49 0.36 10.14
CA GLY A 44 -3.68 0.33 11.36
C GLY A 44 -2.27 -0.20 11.10
N LEU A 45 -2.14 -1.28 10.33
CA LEU A 45 -0.85 -1.82 9.96
C LEU A 45 -0.03 -0.85 9.10
N LEU A 46 -0.65 -0.19 8.11
CA LEU A 46 0.04 0.80 7.29
C LEU A 46 0.43 2.04 8.09
N ALA A 47 -0.46 2.53 8.96
CA ALA A 47 -0.22 3.65 9.85
C ALA A 47 1.00 3.38 10.76
N GLU A 48 1.06 2.19 11.37
CA GLU A 48 2.18 1.78 12.22
C GLU A 48 3.49 1.69 11.44
N LYS A 49 3.49 1.02 10.26
CA LYS A 49 4.71 0.80 9.47
C LYS A 49 5.21 2.08 8.81
N LEU A 50 4.31 2.93 8.35
CA LEU A 50 4.68 4.20 7.74
C LEU A 50 4.90 5.31 8.78
N HIS A 51 4.61 5.06 10.07
CA HIS A 51 4.59 6.09 11.10
C HIS A 51 3.72 7.30 10.70
N LEU A 52 2.55 7.02 10.14
CA LEU A 52 1.59 8.01 9.67
C LEU A 52 0.27 7.88 10.42
N PRO A 53 -0.50 8.96 10.61
CA PRO A 53 -1.83 8.87 11.20
C PRO A 53 -2.77 8.05 10.30
N ALA A 54 -3.61 7.20 10.88
CA ALA A 54 -4.64 6.47 10.14
C ALA A 54 -5.55 7.42 9.33
N SER A 55 -5.80 8.64 9.81
CA SER A 55 -6.58 9.67 9.10
C SER A 55 -5.97 10.10 7.75
N THR A 56 -4.67 9.88 7.56
CA THR A 56 -3.97 10.16 6.30
C THR A 56 -4.05 8.99 5.31
N ILE A 57 -4.71 7.89 5.67
CA ILE A 57 -4.85 6.70 4.86
C ILE A 57 -6.34 6.45 4.68
N LYS A 58 -6.84 6.51 3.45
CA LYS A 58 -8.27 6.26 3.16
C LYS A 58 -8.40 5.32 1.99
N ILE A 59 -9.41 4.46 2.05
CA ILE A 59 -9.74 3.58 0.93
C ILE A 59 -10.57 4.40 -0.06
N GLN A 60 -10.08 4.52 -1.30
CA GLN A 60 -10.79 5.16 -2.41
C GLN A 60 -11.68 4.17 -3.14
N TYR A 61 -11.20 2.92 -3.32
CA TYR A 61 -11.92 1.88 -4.05
C TYR A 61 -11.69 0.50 -3.44
N GLY A 62 -12.66 -0.40 -3.61
CA GLY A 62 -12.52 -1.82 -3.26
C GLY A 62 -12.72 -2.13 -1.78
N GLU A 63 -13.49 -1.34 -1.03
CA GLU A 63 -13.77 -1.62 0.39
C GLU A 63 -14.37 -3.02 0.61
N GLY A 64 -15.19 -3.51 -0.33
CA GLY A 64 -15.79 -4.84 -0.32
C GLY A 64 -15.02 -5.94 -1.08
N ASP A 65 -13.86 -5.62 -1.68
CA ASP A 65 -13.08 -6.57 -2.48
C ASP A 65 -11.71 -6.86 -1.83
N ARG A 66 -11.04 -7.92 -2.25
CA ARG A 66 -9.64 -8.20 -1.89
C ARG A 66 -8.68 -7.18 -2.50
N LEU A 67 -9.04 -6.58 -3.63
CA LEU A 67 -8.27 -5.55 -4.29
C LEU A 67 -8.74 -4.17 -3.86
N LYS A 68 -7.88 -3.44 -3.15
CA LYS A 68 -8.19 -2.13 -2.57
C LYS A 68 -7.28 -1.07 -3.16
N THR A 69 -7.83 0.11 -3.39
CA THR A 69 -7.02 1.28 -3.74
C THR A 69 -7.11 2.26 -2.58
N LEU A 70 -5.97 2.50 -1.95
CA LEU A 70 -5.83 3.42 -0.84
C LEU A 70 -5.19 4.71 -1.33
N GLN A 71 -5.61 5.82 -0.75
CA GLN A 71 -4.99 7.10 -0.93
C GLN A 71 -4.30 7.50 0.37
N ILE A 72 -3.03 7.85 0.24
CA ILE A 72 -2.18 8.26 1.35
C ILE A 72 -1.84 9.74 1.16
N TRP A 73 -2.27 10.55 2.11
CA TRP A 73 -1.90 11.96 2.21
C TRP A 73 -0.62 12.09 3.03
N ASN A 74 0.14 13.16 2.80
CA ASN A 74 1.39 13.43 3.49
C ASN A 74 2.50 12.37 3.29
N LEU A 75 2.44 11.63 2.19
CA LEU A 75 3.49 10.72 1.75
C LEU A 75 3.72 10.91 0.24
N GLU A 76 4.98 11.10 -0.12
CA GLU A 76 5.39 11.19 -1.53
C GLU A 76 5.64 9.80 -2.11
N PRO A 77 5.33 9.58 -3.40
CA PRO A 77 5.48 8.29 -4.05
C PRO A 77 6.93 7.79 -4.03
N GLU A 78 7.92 8.70 -4.10
CA GLU A 78 9.34 8.37 -4.06
C GLU A 78 9.80 7.80 -2.72
N HIS A 79 9.27 8.33 -1.61
CA HIS A 79 9.60 7.92 -0.26
C HIS A 79 8.81 6.67 0.19
N LEU A 80 7.72 6.34 -0.51
CA LEU A 80 6.86 5.23 -0.17
C LEU A 80 7.58 3.88 -0.37
N GLU A 81 8.29 3.72 -1.49
CA GLU A 81 9.05 2.51 -1.79
C GLU A 81 10.17 2.27 -0.77
N GLU A 82 10.94 3.30 -0.43
CA GLU A 82 12.01 3.24 0.56
C GLU A 82 11.49 2.87 1.95
N ARG A 83 10.36 3.46 2.35
CA ARG A 83 9.71 3.14 3.63
C ARG A 83 9.15 1.73 3.67
N PHE A 84 8.72 1.14 2.55
CA PHE A 84 8.33 -0.28 2.53
C PHE A 84 9.54 -1.22 2.38
N ALA A 85 10.61 -0.80 1.73
CA ALA A 85 11.81 -1.62 1.50
C ALA A 85 12.51 -2.06 2.80
N ARG A 86 12.30 -1.35 3.91
CA ARG A 86 12.77 -1.75 5.26
C ARG A 86 11.89 -2.83 5.93
N TYR A 87 10.65 -3.02 5.46
CA TYR A 87 9.70 -3.99 6.03
C TYR A 87 9.40 -5.17 5.09
N VAL A 88 9.71 -5.03 3.80
CA VAL A 88 9.57 -6.09 2.80
C VAL A 88 10.81 -6.99 2.84
N PRO A 89 10.67 -8.32 2.97
CA PRO A 89 11.80 -9.23 2.90
C PRO A 89 12.51 -9.10 1.54
N GLN A 90 13.84 -9.15 1.56
CA GLN A 90 14.74 -8.81 0.43
C GLN A 90 14.45 -9.59 -0.88
N ALA A 91 13.75 -10.72 -0.79
CA ALA A 91 13.32 -11.56 -1.91
C ALA A 91 12.19 -10.96 -2.79
N ALA A 92 11.45 -9.95 -2.33
CA ALA A 92 10.33 -9.35 -3.06
C ALA A 92 10.65 -7.94 -3.61
N ARG A 93 11.94 -7.64 -3.83
CA ARG A 93 12.44 -6.36 -4.36
C ARG A 93 12.31 -6.24 -5.89
N GLU A 94 11.62 -7.17 -6.56
CA GLU A 94 11.41 -7.07 -8.01
C GLU A 94 10.61 -5.80 -8.30
N LYS A 95 11.32 -4.87 -8.94
CA LYS A 95 10.98 -3.46 -9.11
C LYS A 95 9.71 -3.33 -9.94
N PRO A 96 8.74 -2.47 -9.58
CA PRO A 96 8.00 -1.76 -10.61
C PRO A 96 8.99 -0.76 -11.22
N GLU A 97 9.41 -1.05 -12.44
CA GLU A 97 10.15 -0.12 -13.28
C GLU A 97 9.40 1.23 -13.29
N LYS A 98 10.02 2.29 -12.75
CA LYS A 98 9.47 3.65 -12.83
C LYS A 98 9.47 4.07 -14.31
N PRO A 99 8.36 4.60 -14.86
CA PRO A 99 8.46 5.63 -15.87
C PRO A 99 7.83 6.90 -15.27
N GLN A 100 8.55 7.56 -14.37
CA GLN A 100 8.33 9.00 -14.20
C GLN A 100 9.22 9.70 -15.23
N LYS A 101 8.75 9.70 -16.49
CA LYS A 101 9.12 10.78 -17.41
C LYS A 101 8.32 12.00 -16.95
N THR A 102 8.91 12.83 -16.10
CA THR A 102 8.68 14.26 -16.18
C THR A 102 9.28 14.73 -17.50
N ASP A 103 8.56 14.55 -18.60
CA ASP A 103 8.81 15.32 -19.82
C ASP A 103 8.13 16.68 -19.61
N GLU A 104 8.71 17.45 -18.69
CA GLU A 104 8.51 18.89 -18.66
C GLU A 104 9.38 19.45 -19.79
N LYS A 105 8.79 19.63 -20.97
CA LYS A 105 9.10 20.75 -21.87
C LYS A 105 8.08 20.87 -22.98
N ARG A 106 7.20 21.85 -22.83
CA ARG A 106 6.49 22.53 -23.93
C ARG A 106 6.37 24.01 -23.53
N PRO A 107 6.34 24.99 -24.44
CA PRO A 107 6.70 25.01 -25.86
C PRO A 107 7.68 26.17 -26.20
N ALA A 108 8.14 26.24 -27.45
CA ALA A 108 8.50 27.49 -28.12
C ALA A 108 7.95 27.42 -29.55
#